data_AF-A0A5E4NT96-F1
#
_entry.id   AF-A0A5E4NT96-F1
#
_cell.length_a   1.000
_cell.length_b   1.000
_cell.length_c   1.000
_cell.angle_alpha   90.00
_cell.angle_beta   90.00
_cell.angle_gamma   90.00
#
_symmetry.space_group_name_H-M   'P 1'
#
loop_
_entity.id
_entity.type
_entity.pdbx_description
1 polymer ?
#
loop_
_entity_poly.entity_id
_entity_poly.type
_entity_poly.pdbx_seq_one_letter_code
_entity_poly.pdbx_strand_id
1 'polypeptide(L)'
;MERKILRKVYGPIKDNNSGEWRRRKNTELEILFQNTTISEVIKKRRLQWAGQAWRTHNELIRAVLEQNREEKDRWEDPKQDGKT
;
A
#
# COMPACT_ATOMS: atom_id res chain seq x y z
N MET A 1 -16.58 7.64 -19.96
CA MET A 1 -16.44 8.07 -18.54
C MET A 1 -14.98 8.19 -18.15
N GLU A 2 -14.63 9.20 -17.34
CA GLU A 2 -13.24 9.44 -16.92
C GLU A 2 -12.90 8.68 -15.62
N ARG A 3 -11.96 7.72 -15.67
CA ARG A 3 -11.55 6.88 -14.52
C ARG A 3 -10.44 7.53 -13.66
N LYS A 4 -10.69 8.73 -13.12
CA LYS A 4 -9.67 9.53 -12.39
C LYS A 4 -9.04 8.79 -11.19
N ILE A 5 -9.85 8.12 -10.38
CA ILE A 5 -9.39 7.39 -9.17
C ILE A 5 -8.45 6.25 -9.55
N LEU A 6 -8.79 5.46 -10.58
CA LEU A 6 -7.93 4.37 -11.03
C LEU A 6 -6.57 4.87 -11.51
N ARG A 7 -6.48 6.04 -12.16
CA ARG A 7 -5.19 6.62 -12.54
C ARG A 7 -4.34 7.03 -11.34
N LYS A 8 -4.96 7.51 -10.26
CA LYS A 8 -4.23 7.76 -8.99
C LYS A 8 -3.75 6.45 -8.37
N VAL A 9 -4.58 5.41 -8.39
CA VAL A 9 -4.22 4.09 -7.86
C VAL A 9 -3.10 3.47 -8.69
N TYR A 10 -3.25 3.29 -9.99
CA TYR A 10 -2.25 2.57 -10.80
C TYR A 10 -1.04 3.42 -11.19
N GLY A 11 -1.16 4.75 -11.19
CA GLY A 11 -0.08 5.67 -11.56
C GLY A 11 0.18 5.74 -13.07
N PRO A 12 1.18 6.55 -13.49
CA PRO A 12 1.62 6.62 -14.89
C PRO A 12 2.26 5.32 -15.36
N ILE A 13 2.48 5.21 -16.66
CA ILE A 13 3.18 4.09 -17.29
C ILE A 13 4.30 4.63 -18.19
N LYS A 14 5.43 3.95 -18.22
CA LYS A 14 6.54 4.26 -19.12
C LYS A 14 6.19 3.73 -20.50
N ASP A 15 6.25 4.58 -21.51
CA ASP A 15 6.04 4.16 -22.90
C ASP A 15 7.24 3.33 -23.36
N ASN A 16 6.97 2.18 -23.96
CA ASN A 16 8.03 1.25 -24.34
C ASN A 16 8.80 1.74 -25.59
N ASN A 17 8.16 2.58 -26.40
CA ASN A 17 8.74 3.09 -27.64
C ASN A 17 9.57 4.35 -27.42
N SER A 18 9.07 5.31 -26.64
CA SER A 18 9.77 6.58 -26.39
C SER A 18 10.55 6.60 -25.07
N GLY A 19 10.29 5.68 -24.15
CA GLY A 19 10.85 5.71 -22.80
C GLY A 19 10.25 6.79 -21.89
N GLU A 20 9.31 7.59 -22.39
CA GLU A 20 8.70 8.68 -21.64
C GLU A 20 7.58 8.22 -20.71
N TRP A 21 7.44 8.90 -19.59
CA TRP A 21 6.32 8.65 -18.68
C TRP A 21 5.05 9.32 -19.19
N ARG A 22 3.98 8.53 -19.35
CA ARG A 22 2.69 9.04 -19.82
C ARG A 22 1.54 8.61 -18.94
N ARG A 23 0.44 9.33 -19.10
CA ARG A 23 -0.85 8.99 -18.49
C ARG A 23 -1.40 7.71 -19.14
N ARG A 24 -1.93 6.78 -18.32
CA ARG A 24 -2.56 5.55 -18.83
C ARG A 24 -3.84 5.85 -19.61
N LYS A 25 -4.04 5.14 -20.72
CA LYS A 25 -5.26 5.18 -21.55
C LYS A 25 -6.41 4.46 -20.84
N ASN A 26 -7.65 4.73 -21.23
CA ASN A 26 -8.82 4.10 -20.59
C ASN A 26 -8.88 2.58 -20.82
N THR A 27 -8.46 2.11 -22.00
CA THR A 27 -8.38 0.69 -22.35
C THR A 27 -7.35 -0.06 -21.50
N GLU A 28 -6.18 0.55 -21.26
CA GLU A 28 -5.15 -0.03 -20.38
C GLU A 28 -5.68 -0.18 -18.95
N LEU A 29 -6.39 0.83 -18.42
CA LEU A 29 -7.01 0.78 -17.09
C LEU A 29 -8.12 -0.27 -17.00
N GLU A 30 -8.85 -0.49 -18.08
CA GLU A 30 -9.91 -1.48 -18.16
C GLU A 30 -9.36 -2.88 -18.07
N ILE A 31 -8.31 -3.19 -18.85
CA ILE A 31 -7.60 -4.47 -18.78
C ILE A 31 -7.06 -4.72 -17.36
N LEU A 32 -6.45 -3.71 -16.74
CA LEU A 32 -5.89 -3.82 -15.39
C LEU A 32 -6.95 -4.04 -14.30
N PHE A 33 -8.09 -3.37 -14.44
CA PHE A 33 -9.18 -3.48 -13.48
C PHE A 33 -9.98 -4.77 -13.66
N GLN A 34 -10.18 -5.22 -14.91
CA GLN A 34 -10.83 -6.50 -15.19
C GLN A 34 -9.97 -7.68 -14.72
N ASN A 35 -8.64 -7.56 -14.84
CA ASN A 35 -7.72 -8.62 -14.42
C ASN A 35 -7.38 -8.60 -12.92
N THR A 36 -7.74 -7.55 -12.17
CA THR A 36 -7.36 -7.43 -10.75
C THR A 36 -8.32 -6.52 -9.99
N THR A 37 -8.77 -6.99 -8.83
CA THR A 37 -9.64 -6.19 -7.96
C THR A 37 -8.85 -5.04 -7.33
N ILE A 38 -9.43 -3.83 -7.23
CA ILE A 38 -8.77 -2.67 -6.61
C ILE A 38 -8.27 -2.99 -5.19
N SER A 39 -9.04 -3.77 -4.42
CA SER A 39 -8.68 -4.19 -3.07
C SER A 39 -7.36 -4.97 -3.04
N GLU A 40 -7.12 -5.84 -4.03
CA GLU A 40 -5.89 -6.62 -4.16
C GLU A 40 -4.70 -5.72 -4.49
N VAL A 41 -4.87 -4.73 -5.37
CA VAL A 41 -3.84 -3.75 -5.70
C VAL A 41 -3.44 -2.93 -4.46
N ILE A 42 -4.44 -2.48 -3.69
CA ILE A 42 -4.20 -1.73 -2.45
C ILE A 42 -3.48 -2.62 -1.42
N LYS A 43 -3.92 -3.86 -1.23
CA LYS A 43 -3.27 -4.83 -0.32
C LYS A 43 -1.82 -5.09 -0.72
N LYS A 44 -1.55 -5.36 -2.00
CA LYS A 44 -0.19 -5.57 -2.54
C LYS A 44 0.71 -4.36 -2.28
N ARG A 45 0.22 -3.14 -2.54
CA ARG A 45 0.99 -1.92 -2.25
C ARG A 45 1.26 -1.74 -0.77
N ARG A 46 0.27 -1.92 0.10
CA ARG A 46 0.48 -1.85 1.55
C ARG A 46 1.54 -2.84 2.02
N LEU A 47 1.52 -4.07 1.49
CA LEU A 47 2.53 -5.08 1.80
C LEU A 47 3.92 -4.69 1.31
N GLN A 48 4.02 -4.14 0.09
CA GLN A 48 5.29 -3.61 -0.44
C GLN A 48 5.86 -2.49 0.44
N TRP A 49 5.01 -1.54 0.84
CA TRP A 49 5.39 -0.45 1.74
C TRP A 49 5.80 -0.96 3.11
N ALA A 50 5.04 -1.88 3.71
CA ALA A 50 5.38 -2.49 4.98
C ALA A 50 6.73 -3.21 4.91
N GLY A 51 6.98 -3.98 3.84
CA GLY A 51 8.26 -4.65 3.62
C GLY A 51 9.43 -3.67 3.43
N GLN A 52 9.22 -2.58 2.70
CA GLN A 52 10.24 -1.54 2.52
C GLN A 52 10.52 -0.81 3.83
N ALA A 53 9.48 -0.46 4.59
CA ALA A 53 9.60 0.19 5.89
C ALA A 53 10.32 -0.72 6.90
N TRP A 54 10.08 -2.03 6.85
CA TRP A 54 10.79 -3.00 7.69
C TRP A 54 12.29 -3.13 7.35
N ARG A 55 12.65 -3.04 6.06
CA ARG A 55 14.04 -3.17 5.59
C ARG A 55 14.79 -1.83 5.50
N THR A 56 14.16 -0.73 5.87
CA THR A 56 14.82 0.58 5.80
C THR A 56 15.91 0.68 6.87
N HIS A 57 17.02 1.34 6.55
CA HIS A 57 18.05 1.70 7.53
C HIS A 57 17.72 3.01 8.25
N ASN A 58 16.57 3.62 7.95
CA ASN A 58 16.11 4.82 8.63
C ASN A 58 15.64 4.48 10.05
N GLU A 59 16.43 4.88 11.04
CA GLU A 59 16.19 4.60 12.46
C GLU A 59 14.87 5.17 12.97
N LEU A 60 14.40 6.33 12.46
CA LEU A 60 13.12 6.91 12.85
C LEU A 60 11.95 6.04 12.41
N ILE A 61 11.99 5.53 11.17
CA ILE A 61 10.93 4.65 10.67
C ILE A 61 10.90 3.35 11.48
N ARG A 62 12.07 2.82 11.84
CA ARG A 62 12.18 1.60 12.67
C ARG A 62 11.65 1.84 14.09
N ALA A 63 12.02 2.96 14.72
CA ALA A 63 11.54 3.31 16.06
C ALA A 63 10.01 3.46 16.10
N VAL A 64 9.43 4.14 15.12
CA VAL A 64 7.97 4.27 15.00
C VAL A 64 7.29 2.91 14.78
N LEU A 65 7.88 2.03 13.97
CA LEU A 65 7.33 0.68 13.75
C LEU A 65 7.36 -0.16 15.03
N GLU A 66 8.46 -0.13 15.80
CA GLU A 66 8.58 -0.89 17.04
C GLU A 66 7.61 -0.36 18.11
N GLN A 67 7.49 0.96 18.27
CA GLN A 67 6.53 1.55 19.20
C GLN A 67 5.09 1.13 18.88
N ASN A 68 4.68 1.19 17.60
CA ASN A 68 3.35 0.76 17.18
C ASN A 68 3.10 -0.73 17.46
N ARG A 69 4.15 -1.56 17.41
CA ARG A 69 4.09 -2.98 17.74
C ARG A 69 3.89 -3.19 19.24
N GLU A 70 4.68 -2.53 20.07
CA GLU A 70 4.52 -2.58 21.53
C GLU A 70 3.15 -2.09 21.99
N GLU A 71 2.63 -1.03 21.37
CA GLU A 71 1.27 -0.54 21.63
C GLU A 71 0.23 -1.60 21.27
N LYS A 72 0.36 -2.25 20.11
CA LYS A 72 -0.54 -3.33 19.70
C LYS A 72 -0.52 -4.50 20.69
N ASP A 73 0.66 -4.93 21.10
CA ASP A 73 0.83 -6.04 22.06
C ASP A 73 0.19 -5.68 23.41
N ARG A 74 0.31 -4.42 23.87
CA ARG A 74 -0.36 -3.92 25.09
C ARG A 74 -1.90 -3.97 25.00
N TRP A 75 -2.48 -3.71 23.84
CA TRP A 75 -3.94 -3.75 23.66
C TRP A 75 -4.47 -5.18 23.53
N GLU A 76 -3.64 -6.11 23.07
CA GLU A 76 -3.99 -7.52 22.89
C GLU A 76 -3.73 -8.36 24.16
N ASP A 77 -3.09 -7.81 25.19
CA ASP A 77 -2.85 -8.46 26.49
C ASP A 77 -4.17 -8.62 27.29
N PRO A 78 -4.68 -9.86 27.51
CA PRO A 78 -5.87 -10.10 28.30
C PRO A 78 -5.50 -10.12 29.80
N LYS A 79 -5.22 -8.95 30.37
CA LYS A 79 -5.11 -8.79 31.82
C LYS A 79 -5.72 -7.47 32.30
N GLN A 80 -7.04 -7.31 32.17
CA GLN A 80 -7.84 -6.48 33.09
C GLN A 80 -9.28 -6.99 33.32
N ASP A 81 -9.52 -8.32 33.29
CA ASP A 81 -10.80 -8.89 33.75
C ASP A 81 -10.59 -9.54 35.12
N GLY A 82 -10.41 -8.72 36.13
CA GLY A 82 -10.13 -9.20 37.47
C GLY A 82 -10.04 -8.07 38.47
N LYS A 83 -11.16 -7.39 38.68
CA LYS A 83 -11.50 -6.61 39.89
C LYS A 83 -12.89 -6.01 39.75
N THR A 84 -13.89 -6.68 40.32
CA THR A 84 -14.72 -6.21 41.45
C THR A 84 -15.50 -7.41 41.97
#